data_AF-A0AAJ2A7P5-F1
#
_entry.id   AF-A0AAJ2A7P5-F1
#
_cell.length_a   1.000
_cell.length_b   1.000
_cell.length_c   1.000
_cell.angle_alpha   90.00
_cell.angle_beta   90.00
_cell.angle_gamma   90.00
#
_symmetry.space_group_name_H-M   'P 1'
#
loop_
_entity.id
_entity.type
_entity.pdbx_description
1 polymer ?
#
loop_
_entity_poly.entity_id
_entity_poly.type
_entity_poly.pdbx_seq_one_letter_code
_entity_poly.pdbx_strand_id
1 'polypeptide(L)'
;MVSIFKERTRDGEIARALNLALHAFSVHSRAEVTMEGERIVLDFTRETAALMHALRLLGVQPGEILPAPNFDEFDLGKKNVPGF
;
A
#
# COMPACT_ATOMS: atom_id res chain seq x y z
N MET A 1 16.98 5.24 -15.39
CA MET A 1 16.61 4.13 -14.48
C MET A 1 15.14 3.82 -14.71
N VAL A 2 14.77 2.55 -14.86
CA VAL A 2 13.35 2.16 -14.98
C VAL A 2 12.77 2.18 -13.56
N SER A 3 11.56 2.70 -13.39
CA SER A 3 10.87 2.72 -12.09
C SER A 3 10.61 1.27 -11.62
N ILE A 4 10.92 0.98 -10.35
CA ILE A 4 10.66 -0.32 -9.72
C ILE A 4 9.18 -0.72 -9.81
N PHE A 5 8.27 0.25 -9.86
CA PHE A 5 6.84 0.00 -10.04
C PHE A 5 6.49 -0.59 -11.41
N LYS A 6 7.33 -0.45 -12.43
CA LYS A 6 7.11 -1.03 -13.76
C LYS A 6 7.79 -2.39 -13.93
N GLU A 7 8.62 -2.79 -12.98
CA GLU A 7 9.32 -4.08 -13.05
C GLU A 7 8.39 -5.24 -12.74
N ARG A 8 8.42 -6.28 -13.59
CA ARG A 8 7.72 -7.55 -13.38
C ARG A 8 8.55 -8.54 -12.55
N THR A 9 9.33 -8.00 -11.62
CA THR A 9 10.15 -8.74 -10.68
C THR A 9 9.41 -8.85 -9.35
N ARG A 10 9.84 -9.78 -8.49
CA ARG A 10 9.34 -9.90 -7.11
C ARG A 10 9.41 -8.56 -6.37
N ASP A 11 10.51 -7.84 -6.51
CA ASP A 11 10.73 -6.57 -5.83
C ASP A 11 9.79 -5.48 -6.36
N GLY A 12 9.52 -5.48 -7.67
CA GLY A 12 8.49 -4.63 -8.27
C GLY A 12 7.08 -4.92 -7.75
N GLU A 13 6.72 -6.20 -7.59
CA GLU A 13 5.43 -6.60 -7.00
C GLU A 13 5.31 -6.15 -5.55
N ILE A 14 6.36 -6.38 -4.75
CA ILE A 14 6.41 -5.93 -3.34
C ILE A 14 6.32 -4.41 -3.27
N ALA A 15 7.05 -3.66 -4.10
CA ALA A 15 6.99 -2.20 -4.11
C ALA A 15 5.58 -1.68 -4.42
N ARG A 16 4.88 -2.27 -5.40
CA ARG A 16 3.48 -1.91 -5.72
C ARG A 16 2.54 -2.18 -4.54
N ALA A 17 2.65 -3.35 -3.91
CA ALA A 17 1.82 -3.72 -2.77
C ALA A 17 2.06 -2.80 -1.55
N LEU A 18 3.33 -2.51 -1.23
CA LEU A 18 3.68 -1.61 -0.13
C LEU A 18 3.22 -0.18 -0.39
N ASN A 19 3.30 0.30 -1.64
CA ASN A 19 2.81 1.63 -2.00
C ASN A 19 1.29 1.74 -1.87
N LEU A 20 0.55 0.67 -2.19
CA LEU A 20 -0.89 0.60 -1.96
C LEU A 20 -1.23 0.64 -0.46
N ALA A 21 -0.54 -0.14 0.37
CA ALA A 21 -0.72 -0.11 1.82
C ALA A 21 -0.41 1.29 2.38
N LEU A 22 0.67 1.93 1.89
CA LEU A 22 1.05 3.29 2.29
C LEU A 22 -0.05 4.30 1.95
N HIS A 23 -0.66 4.18 0.77
CA HIS A 23 -1.78 5.05 0.37
C HIS A 23 -2.98 4.88 1.32
N ALA A 24 -3.39 3.64 1.60
CA ALA A 24 -4.50 3.36 2.51
C ALA A 24 -4.24 3.95 3.91
N PHE A 25 -3.05 3.72 4.48
CA PHE A 25 -2.70 4.29 5.78
C PHE A 25 -2.60 5.81 5.75
N SER A 26 -2.08 6.40 4.67
CA SER A 26 -1.99 7.87 4.57
C SER A 26 -3.37 8.54 4.50
N VAL A 27 -4.34 7.90 3.82
CA VAL A 27 -5.72 8.41 3.71
C VAL A 27 -6.49 8.24 5.02
N HIS A 28 -6.27 7.14 5.74
CA HIS A 28 -7.02 6.80 6.96
C HIS A 28 -6.31 7.20 8.26
N SER A 29 -5.05 7.63 8.22
CA SER A 29 -4.36 8.11 9.41
C SER A 29 -5.01 9.38 9.94
N ARG A 30 -5.17 9.45 11.25
CA ARG A 30 -5.94 10.46 12.00
C ARG A 30 -7.44 10.44 11.70
N ALA A 31 -7.95 9.42 11.03
CA ALA A 31 -9.39 9.22 10.94
C ALA A 31 -9.95 8.99 12.34
N GLU A 32 -11.05 9.67 12.64
CA GLU A 32 -11.77 9.50 13.87
C GLU A 32 -12.95 8.59 13.60
N VAL A 33 -13.01 7.48 14.33
CA VAL A 33 -14.04 6.48 14.17
C VAL A 33 -14.76 6.33 15.50
N THR A 34 -16.08 6.33 15.46
CA THR A 34 -16.90 6.00 16.63
C THR A 34 -17.25 4.53 16.56
N MET A 35 -16.80 3.74 17.54
CA MET A 35 -17.15 2.33 17.70
C MET A 35 -17.75 2.13 19.08
N GLU A 36 -18.94 1.51 19.14
CA GLU A 36 -19.61 1.18 20.42
C GLU A 36 -19.80 2.38 21.38
N GLY A 37 -19.90 3.61 20.82
CA GLY A 37 -20.03 4.85 21.60
C GLY A 37 -18.69 5.48 22.02
N GLU A 38 -17.56 4.84 21.75
CA GLU A 38 -16.23 5.37 22.00
C GLU A 38 -15.63 6.00 20.74
N ARG A 39 -14.96 7.14 20.89
CA ARG A 39 -14.22 7.81 19.80
C ARG A 39 -12.77 7.34 19.81
N ILE A 40 -12.38 6.71 18.72
CA ILE A 40 -11.03 6.20 18.49
C ILE A 40 -10.37 7.02 17.38
N VAL A 41 -9.13 7.44 17.60
CA VAL A 41 -8.30 8.03 16.55
C VAL A 41 -7.40 6.93 15.99
N LEU A 42 -7.53 6.65 14.70
CA LEU A 42 -6.62 5.74 14.02
C LEU A 42 -5.28 6.45 13.80
N ASP A 43 -4.21 5.98 14.42
CA ASP A 43 -2.85 6.51 14.20
C ASP A 43 -1.99 5.45 13.52
N PHE A 44 -1.70 5.66 12.23
CA PHE A 44 -0.84 4.78 11.43
C PHE A 44 0.54 5.40 11.16
N THR A 45 0.98 6.36 11.98
CA THR A 45 2.24 7.09 11.77
C THR A 45 3.45 6.14 11.75
N ARG A 46 3.46 5.12 12.61
CA ARG A 46 4.58 4.17 12.74
C ARG A 46 4.64 3.22 11.54
N GLU A 47 3.49 2.71 11.11
CA GLU A 47 3.31 1.83 9.96
C GLU A 47 3.69 2.57 8.67
N THR A 48 3.23 3.81 8.53
CA THR A 48 3.61 4.72 7.44
C THR A 48 5.13 4.88 7.37
N ALA A 49 5.79 5.13 8.50
CA ALA A 49 7.25 5.27 8.55
C ALA A 49 7.98 3.98 8.12
N ALA A 50 7.52 2.82 8.58
CA ALA A 50 8.08 1.53 8.20
C ALA A 50 7.91 1.25 6.70
N LEU A 51 6.74 1.52 6.13
CA LEU A 51 6.45 1.35 4.71
C LEU A 51 7.30 2.29 3.84
N MET A 52 7.43 3.56 4.22
CA MET A 52 8.31 4.49 3.52
C MET A 52 9.77 4.03 3.53
N HIS A 53 10.24 3.46 4.65
CA HIS A 53 11.59 2.91 4.73
C HIS A 53 11.77 1.71 3.79
N ALA A 54 10.83 0.77 3.78
CA ALA A 54 10.86 -0.39 2.90
C ALA A 54 10.84 0.00 1.40
N LEU A 55 10.00 0.97 1.02
CA LEU A 55 9.96 1.49 -0.36
C LEU A 55 11.31 2.10 -0.79
N ARG A 56 12.00 2.83 0.11
CA ARG A 56 13.35 3.34 -0.16
C ARG A 56 14.37 2.24 -0.35
N LEU A 57 14.32 1.16 0.45
CA LEU A 57 15.20 0.00 0.29
C LEU A 57 15.00 -0.70 -1.05
N LEU A 58 13.77 -0.70 -1.58
CA LEU A 58 13.43 -1.22 -2.91
C LEU A 58 13.80 -0.24 -4.05
N GLY A 59 14.41 0.90 -3.73
CA GLY A 59 14.86 1.88 -4.71
C GLY A 59 13.81 2.85 -5.21
N VAL A 60 12.60 2.88 -4.62
CA VAL A 60 11.55 3.86 -4.96
C VAL A 60 12.05 5.27 -4.65
N GLN A 61 12.13 6.12 -5.67
CA GLN A 61 12.50 7.52 -5.47
C GLN A 61 11.33 8.36 -4.96
N PRO A 62 11.57 9.38 -4.12
CA PRO A 62 10.54 10.34 -3.74
C PRO A 62 9.91 11.00 -4.98
N GLY A 63 8.58 10.98 -5.05
CA GLY A 63 7.83 11.55 -6.19
C GLY A 63 7.63 10.59 -7.37
N GLU A 64 8.15 9.36 -7.31
CA GLU A 64 7.71 8.32 -8.24
C GLU A 64 6.22 8.03 -8.04
N ILE A 65 5.48 8.11 -9.14
CA ILE A 65 4.06 7.83 -9.15
C ILE A 65 3.88 6.37 -9.50
N LEU A 66 3.22 5.61 -8.61
CA LEU A 66 2.69 4.31 -8.96
C LEU A 66 1.69 4.52 -10.11
N PRO A 67 1.95 4.01 -11.34
CA PRO A 67 0.95 4.03 -12.40
C PRO A 67 -0.34 3.39 -11.89
N ALA A 68 -1.50 3.95 -12.26
CA ALA A 68 -2.80 3.57 -11.72
C ALA A 68 -2.87 2.04 -11.51
N PRO A 69 -2.88 1.58 -10.25
CA PRO A 69 -2.87 0.15 -9.99
C PRO A 69 -4.11 -0.46 -10.61
N ASN A 70 -3.93 -1.53 -11.37
CA ASN A 70 -5.04 -2.37 -11.77
C ASN A 70 -5.49 -3.14 -10.52
N PHE A 71 -6.39 -2.54 -9.72
CA PHE A 71 -6.85 -3.16 -8.47
C PHE A 71 -7.51 -4.52 -8.70
N ASP A 72 -8.00 -4.79 -9.91
CA ASP A 72 -8.54 -6.08 -10.30
C ASP A 72 -7.46 -7.18 -10.32
N GLU A 73 -6.18 -6.84 -10.44
CA GLU A 73 -5.08 -7.81 -10.32
C GLU A 73 -4.83 -8.25 -8.87
N PHE A 74 -5.29 -7.48 -7.89
CA PHE A 74 -5.14 -7.77 -6.46
C PHE A 74 -6.45 -8.20 -5.79
N ASP A 75 -7.58 -8.07 -6.50
CA ASP A 75 -8.88 -8.52 -6.05
C ASP A 75 -8.97 -10.05 -6.07
N LEU A 76 -8.80 -10.65 -4.90
CA LEU A 76 -8.92 -12.10 -4.69
C LEU A 76 -10.35 -12.62 -4.92
N GLY A 77 -11.37 -11.75 -4.84
CA GLY A 77 -12.77 -12.12 -5.12
C GLY A 77 -13.08 -12.18 -6.62
N LYS A 78 -12.31 -11.47 -7.46
CA LYS A 78 -12.41 -11.53 -8.93
C LYS A 78 -11.56 -12.64 -9.55
N LYS A 79 -10.51 -13.07 -8.84
CA LYS A 79 -9.80 -14.29 -9.22
C LYS A 79 -10.66 -15.46 -8.76
N ASN A 80 -11.18 -16.26 -9.69
CA ASN A 80 -11.69 -17.59 -9.38
C ASN A 80 -10.51 -18.46 -8.90
N VAL A 81 -10.01 -18.22 -7.69
CA VAL A 81 -8.98 -19.02 -7.04
C VAL A 81 -9.71 -20.18 -6.40
N PRO A 82 -9.57 -21.42 -6.90
CA PRO A 82 -10.16 -22.56 -6.22
C PRO A 82 -9.41 -22.75 -4.90
N GLY A 83 -10.09 -22.54 -3.76
CA GLY A 83 -9.61 -23.00 -2.46
C GLY A 83 -9.03 -21.96 -1.50
N PHE A 84 -9.56 -20.75 -1.46
CA PHE A 84 -9.65 -20.01 -0.19
C PHE A 84 -11.07 -20.07 0.34
#